data_AF-A0A0K8QA46-F1
#
_entry.id   AF-A0A0K8QA46-F1
#
_cell.length_a   1.000
_cell.length_b   1.000
_cell.length_c   1.000
_cell.angle_alpha   90.00
_cell.angle_beta   90.00
_cell.angle_gamma   90.00
#
_symmetry.space_group_name_H-M   'P 1'
#
loop_
_entity.id
_entity.type
_entity.pdbx_description
1 polymer ?
#
loop_
_entity_poly.entity_id
_entity_poly.type
_entity_poly.pdbx_seq_one_letter_code
_entity_poly.pdbx_strand_id
1 'polypeptide(L)'
;MTTTSSTSRGGAVARVIVGRTFLWAWLLVGLVPLLFMFITSVKPAGIANQIPPAWIFQPTLDNYVSVLSAGGGKSESFGQLLTNSAIVSLGATALAVVVGVPAAYALTMRDFRARKGLSSWILSTYMFPPIVAVIPVFVFAGKLGSWTRTRP
;
A
#
# COMPACT_ATOMS: atom_id res chain seq x y z
N MET A 1 -48.89 36.82 1.94
CA MET A 1 -48.97 35.83 3.03
C MET A 1 -47.74 34.93 2.90
N THR A 2 -46.65 35.27 3.58
CA THR A 2 -45.32 34.63 3.45
C THR A 2 -45.07 33.74 4.67
N THR A 3 -45.13 32.42 4.49
CA THR A 3 -44.80 31.45 5.55
C THR A 3 -43.30 31.14 5.53
N THR A 4 -42.59 31.65 6.52
CA THR A 4 -41.16 31.38 6.76
C THR A 4 -41.03 30.01 7.44
N SER A 5 -40.48 29.01 6.75
CA SER A 5 -40.16 27.69 7.32
C SER A 5 -38.88 27.78 8.16
N SER A 6 -39.01 27.68 9.48
CA SER A 6 -37.89 27.56 10.41
C SER A 6 -37.25 26.16 10.31
N THR A 7 -36.31 25.99 9.38
CA THR A 7 -35.49 24.78 9.28
C THR A 7 -34.66 24.63 10.57
N SER A 8 -34.89 23.54 11.30
CA SER A 8 -34.28 23.24 12.59
C SER A 8 -32.75 23.05 12.48
N ARG A 9 -32.01 24.14 12.72
CA ARG A 9 -30.53 24.13 12.79
C ARG A 9 -29.97 23.06 13.74
N GLY A 10 -30.72 22.66 14.77
CA GLY A 10 -30.32 21.63 15.74
C GLY A 10 -30.10 20.24 15.16
N GLY A 11 -30.88 19.83 14.14
CA GLY A 11 -30.73 18.50 13.51
C GLY A 11 -29.47 18.38 12.65
N ALA A 12 -29.02 19.49 12.06
CA ALA A 12 -27.80 19.53 11.25
C ALA A 12 -26.54 19.46 12.14
N VAL A 13 -26.52 20.17 13.27
CA VAL A 13 -25.39 20.15 14.21
C VAL A 13 -25.22 18.79 14.87
N ALA A 14 -26.31 18.15 15.29
CA ALA A 14 -26.27 16.80 15.86
C ALA A 14 -25.69 15.76 14.88
N ARG A 15 -26.09 15.81 13.61
CA ARG A 15 -25.54 14.92 12.55
C ARG A 15 -24.04 15.11 12.34
N VAL A 16 -23.56 16.36 12.36
CA VAL A 16 -22.12 16.66 12.21
C VAL A 16 -21.32 16.15 13.41
N ILE A 17 -21.83 16.33 14.63
CA ILE A 17 -21.15 15.84 15.84
C ILE A 17 -21.07 14.32 15.83
N VAL A 18 -22.18 13.62 15.57
CA VAL A 18 -22.23 12.15 15.50
C VAL A 18 -21.30 11.62 14.40
N GLY A 19 -21.33 12.22 13.22
CA GLY A 19 -20.43 11.85 12.13
C GLY A 19 -18.96 12.05 12.51
N ARG A 20 -18.63 13.16 13.17
CA ARG A 20 -17.25 13.45 13.58
C ARG A 20 -16.77 12.51 14.69
N THR A 21 -17.60 12.20 15.69
CA THR A 21 -17.25 11.23 16.73
C THR A 21 -17.07 9.82 16.16
N PHE A 22 -17.89 9.44 15.17
CA PHE A 22 -17.73 8.16 14.47
C PHE A 22 -16.41 8.10 13.70
N LEU A 23 -16.03 9.16 12.97
CA LEU A 23 -14.75 9.23 12.27
C LEU A 23 -13.56 9.12 13.23
N TRP A 24 -13.61 9.83 14.36
CA TRP A 24 -12.56 9.73 15.39
C TRP A 24 -12.46 8.33 16.00
N ALA A 25 -13.60 7.71 16.33
CA ALA A 25 -13.62 6.34 16.84
C ALA A 25 -13.04 5.35 15.81
N TRP A 26 -13.42 5.49 14.53
CA TRP A 26 -12.92 4.64 13.46
C TRP A 26 -11.41 4.79 13.24
N LEU A 27 -10.91 6.03 13.31
CA LEU A 27 -9.48 6.32 13.25
C LEU A 27 -8.73 5.63 14.40
N LEU A 28 -9.24 5.70 15.62
CA LEU A 28 -8.63 5.04 16.78
C LEU A 28 -8.57 3.52 16.62
N VAL A 29 -9.63 2.90 16.11
CA VAL A 29 -9.63 1.46 15.80
C VAL A 29 -8.58 1.12 14.73
N GLY A 30 -8.44 1.93 13.69
CA GLY A 30 -7.41 1.77 12.66
C GLY A 30 -5.97 1.97 13.17
N LEU A 31 -5.79 2.74 14.25
CA LEU A 31 -4.49 2.97 14.89
C LEU A 31 -4.03 1.80 15.78
N VAL A 32 -4.94 0.95 16.26
CA VAL A 32 -4.60 -0.21 17.10
C VAL A 32 -3.49 -1.10 16.50
N PRO A 33 -3.58 -1.59 15.24
CA PRO A 33 -2.52 -2.41 14.66
C PRO A 33 -1.21 -1.64 14.47
N LEU A 34 -1.25 -0.32 14.24
CA LEU A 34 -0.05 0.51 14.14
C LEU A 34 0.64 0.66 15.50
N LEU A 35 -0.13 0.84 16.57
CA LEU A 35 0.39 0.84 17.93
C LEU A 35 1.00 -0.51 18.30
N PHE A 36 0.37 -1.62 17.86
CA PHE A 36 0.93 -2.95 18.06
C PHE A 36 2.27 -3.12 17.34
N MET A 37 2.37 -2.70 16.06
CA MET A 37 3.62 -2.69 15.31
C MET A 37 4.71 -1.87 16.02
N PHE A 38 4.36 -0.68 16.52
CA PHE A 38 5.30 0.17 17.26
C PHE A 38 5.77 -0.47 18.57
N ILE A 39 4.87 -1.08 19.34
CA ILE A 39 5.23 -1.80 20.57
C ILE A 39 6.17 -2.96 20.24
N THR A 40 5.90 -3.71 19.16
CA THR A 40 6.73 -4.84 18.74
C THR A 40 8.11 -4.43 18.23
N SER A 41 8.26 -3.27 17.59
CA SER A 41 9.56 -2.82 17.07
C SER A 41 10.56 -2.45 18.18
N VAL A 42 10.05 -2.11 19.36
CA VAL A 42 10.85 -1.75 20.55
C VAL A 42 11.11 -2.96 21.47
N LYS A 43 10.52 -4.14 21.17
CA LYS A 43 10.79 -5.38 21.92
C LYS A 43 12.14 -5.98 21.51
N PRO A 44 12.95 -6.48 22.46
CA PRO A 44 14.18 -7.21 22.14
C PRO A 44 13.93 -8.35 21.14
N ALA A 45 14.82 -8.52 20.15
CA ALA A 45 14.66 -9.46 19.03
C ALA A 45 14.33 -10.92 19.44
N GLY A 46 14.78 -11.37 20.62
CA GLY A 46 14.49 -12.71 21.14
C GLY A 46 13.09 -12.88 21.75
N ILE A 47 12.41 -11.79 22.13
CA ILE A 47 11.08 -11.78 22.77
C ILE A 47 9.99 -11.34 21.78
N ALA A 48 10.36 -10.62 20.71
CA ALA A 48 9.44 -10.10 19.71
C ALA A 48 8.59 -11.20 19.00
N ASN A 49 9.16 -12.39 18.79
CA ASN A 49 8.50 -13.54 18.14
C ASN A 49 8.04 -14.63 19.12
N GLN A 50 8.09 -14.39 20.44
CA GLN A 50 7.66 -15.40 21.42
C GLN A 50 6.13 -15.51 21.49
N ILE A 51 5.64 -16.76 21.58
CA ILE A 51 4.25 -17.12 21.85
C ILE A 51 4.26 -17.81 23.22
N PRO A 52 3.64 -17.27 24.29
CA PRO A 52 2.77 -16.09 24.35
C PRO A 52 3.51 -14.75 24.34
N PRO A 53 2.87 -13.66 23.85
CA PRO A 53 3.50 -12.34 23.79
C PRO A 53 3.76 -11.80 25.19
N ALA A 54 5.03 -11.60 25.54
CA ALA A 54 5.39 -10.93 26.78
C ALA A 54 4.95 -9.45 26.72
N TRP A 55 4.05 -9.05 27.62
CA TRP A 55 3.56 -7.67 27.74
C TRP A 55 4.52 -6.78 28.56
N ILE A 56 5.35 -7.40 29.42
CA ILE A 56 6.40 -6.75 30.19
C ILE A 56 7.74 -7.00 29.48
N PHE A 57 8.40 -5.94 29.03
CA PHE A 57 9.70 -6.01 28.36
C PHE A 57 10.51 -4.76 28.68
N GLN A 58 11.84 -4.85 28.60
CA GLN A 58 12.69 -3.67 28.62
C GLN A 58 12.76 -3.10 27.21
N PRO A 59 12.31 -1.85 26.98
CA PRO A 59 12.34 -1.25 25.66
C PRO A 59 13.80 -1.06 25.21
N THR A 60 14.16 -1.57 24.03
CA THR A 60 15.51 -1.43 23.47
C THR A 60 15.47 -0.80 22.09
N LEU A 61 16.50 0.00 21.79
CA LEU A 61 16.70 0.61 20.46
C LEU A 61 17.68 -0.19 19.59
N ASP A 62 18.17 -1.33 20.09
CA ASP A 62 19.14 -2.18 19.40
C ASP A 62 18.61 -2.72 18.06
N ASN A 63 17.29 -2.91 17.93
CA ASN A 63 16.66 -3.28 16.67
C ASN A 63 16.82 -2.19 15.60
N TYR A 64 16.73 -0.92 16.00
CA TYR A 64 16.94 0.20 15.08
C TYR A 64 18.41 0.34 14.75
N VAL A 65 19.28 0.29 15.75
CA VAL A 65 20.74 0.39 15.55
C VAL A 65 21.24 -0.75 14.65
N SER A 66 20.81 -1.98 14.85
CA SER A 66 21.21 -3.13 14.01
C SER A 66 20.78 -3.00 12.55
N VAL A 67 19.60 -2.43 12.28
CA VAL A 67 19.11 -2.15 10.91
C VAL A 67 19.84 -0.96 10.27
N LEU A 68 20.13 0.09 11.03
CA LEU A 68 20.76 1.33 10.54
C LEU A 68 22.28 1.24 10.40
N SER A 69 22.97 0.47 11.26
CA SER A 69 24.44 0.37 11.33
C SER A 69 25.05 -0.70 10.41
N ALA A 70 24.24 -1.37 9.59
CA ALA A 70 24.68 -2.48 8.73
C ALA A 70 25.28 -3.69 9.49
N GLY A 71 25.15 -3.75 10.83
CA GLY A 71 25.79 -4.74 11.71
C GLY A 71 25.06 -6.08 11.91
N GLY A 72 23.93 -6.30 11.22
CA GLY A 72 23.10 -7.50 11.36
C GLY A 72 23.56 -8.74 10.58
N GLY A 73 24.74 -8.73 9.95
CA GLY A 73 25.43 -9.90 9.40
C GLY A 73 24.76 -10.67 8.25
N LYS A 74 23.53 -10.33 7.83
CA LYS A 74 22.80 -11.03 6.78
C LYS A 74 21.99 -10.03 5.96
N SER A 75 22.35 -9.91 4.68
CA SER A 75 21.65 -9.17 3.61
C SER A 75 21.69 -7.63 3.68
N GLU A 76 21.70 -7.04 2.49
CA GLU A 76 21.85 -5.62 2.09
C GLU A 76 21.61 -4.52 3.13
N SER A 77 22.39 -3.44 3.05
CA SER A 77 22.19 -2.24 3.90
C SER A 77 20.75 -1.74 3.77
N PHE A 78 20.11 -1.41 4.89
CA PHE A 78 18.74 -0.87 4.90
C PHE A 78 18.57 0.33 3.96
N GLY A 79 19.61 1.16 3.83
CA GLY A 79 19.64 2.26 2.87
C GLY A 79 19.51 1.79 1.41
N GLN A 80 20.15 0.68 1.03
CA GLN A 80 20.05 0.11 -0.31
C GLN A 80 18.65 -0.45 -0.58
N LEU A 81 18.04 -1.13 0.40
CA LEU A 81 16.67 -1.64 0.29
C LEU A 81 15.66 -0.51 0.07
N LEU A 82 15.84 0.61 0.80
CA LEU A 82 15.03 1.81 0.63
C LEU A 82 15.22 2.43 -0.75
N THR A 83 16.46 2.61 -1.21
CA THR A 83 16.73 3.18 -2.54
C THR A 83 16.21 2.29 -3.66
N ASN A 84 16.38 0.97 -3.56
CA ASN A 84 15.87 0.01 -4.53
C ASN A 84 14.34 0.10 -4.64
N SER A 85 13.66 0.12 -3.50
CA SER A 85 12.20 0.25 -3.45
C SER A 85 11.73 1.61 -3.99
N ALA A 86 12.43 2.70 -3.66
CA ALA A 86 12.12 4.03 -4.16
C ALA A 86 12.28 4.12 -5.69
N ILE A 87 13.39 3.62 -6.23
CA ILE A 87 13.65 3.63 -7.68
C ILE A 87 12.60 2.78 -8.42
N VAL A 88 12.32 1.57 -7.93
CA VAL A 88 11.35 0.67 -8.58
C VAL A 88 9.93 1.23 -8.51
N SER A 89 9.50 1.72 -7.34
CA SER A 89 8.13 2.25 -7.18
C SER A 89 7.92 3.54 -7.97
N LEU A 90 8.87 4.48 -7.93
CA LEU A 90 8.79 5.73 -8.69
C LEU A 90 8.89 5.48 -10.20
N GLY A 91 9.83 4.63 -10.63
CA GLY A 91 9.99 4.26 -12.03
C GLY A 91 8.75 3.56 -12.59
N ALA A 92 8.22 2.57 -11.87
CA ALA A 92 7.00 1.88 -12.27
C ALA A 92 5.79 2.83 -12.32
N THR A 93 5.63 3.71 -11.33
CA THR A 93 4.53 4.68 -11.29
C THR A 93 4.64 5.69 -12.43
N ALA A 94 5.83 6.23 -12.69
CA ALA A 94 6.06 7.18 -13.77
C ALA A 94 5.73 6.56 -15.13
N LEU A 95 6.22 5.33 -15.40
CA LEU A 95 5.90 4.61 -16.63
C LEU A 95 4.41 4.32 -16.76
N ALA A 96 3.76 3.89 -15.68
CA ALA A 96 2.33 3.62 -15.65
C ALA A 96 1.51 4.88 -15.95
N VAL A 97 1.90 6.04 -15.43
CA VAL A 97 1.24 7.33 -15.69
C VAL A 97 1.47 7.77 -17.14
N VAL A 98 2.71 7.74 -17.63
CA VAL A 98 3.05 8.17 -19.00
C VAL A 98 2.28 7.38 -20.06
N VAL A 99 2.09 6.07 -19.85
CA VAL A 99 1.34 5.22 -20.79
C VAL A 99 -0.16 5.22 -20.48
N GLY A 100 -0.52 5.17 -19.20
CA GLY A 100 -1.90 5.04 -18.74
C GLY A 100 -2.74 6.30 -18.93
N VAL A 101 -2.17 7.50 -18.75
CA VAL A 101 -2.91 8.76 -18.90
C VAL A 101 -3.39 8.97 -20.35
N PRO A 102 -2.54 8.85 -21.39
CA PRO A 102 -3.01 8.93 -22.78
C PRO A 102 -4.03 7.84 -23.13
N ALA A 103 -3.84 6.61 -22.62
CA ALA A 103 -4.77 5.51 -22.86
C ALA A 103 -6.15 5.77 -22.22
N ALA A 104 -6.17 6.23 -20.97
CA ALA A 104 -7.39 6.61 -20.27
C ALA A 104 -8.09 7.81 -20.93
N TYR A 105 -7.31 8.80 -21.39
CA TYR A 105 -7.83 9.95 -22.11
C TYR A 105 -8.50 9.54 -23.43
N ALA A 106 -7.84 8.69 -24.24
CA ALA A 106 -8.43 8.16 -25.45
C ALA A 106 -9.70 7.34 -25.17
N LEU A 107 -9.70 6.52 -24.11
CA LEU A 107 -10.83 5.66 -23.74
C LEU A 107 -12.06 6.44 -23.24
N THR A 108 -11.86 7.59 -22.60
CA THR A 108 -12.94 8.38 -22.00
C THR A 108 -13.45 9.50 -22.90
N MET A 109 -12.57 10.19 -23.64
CA MET A 109 -12.94 11.33 -24.49
C MET A 109 -13.23 10.95 -25.96
N ARG A 110 -12.77 9.81 -26.47
CA ARG A 110 -13.07 9.39 -27.86
C ARG A 110 -14.13 8.30 -27.89
N ASP A 111 -15.14 8.49 -28.73
CA ASP A 111 -16.13 7.47 -29.03
C ASP A 111 -15.66 6.60 -30.19
N PHE A 112 -15.18 5.41 -29.87
CA PHE A 112 -14.79 4.38 -30.85
C PHE A 112 -15.57 3.08 -30.61
N ARG A 113 -15.77 2.31 -31.68
CA ARG A 113 -16.67 1.14 -31.69
C ARG A 113 -16.31 0.05 -30.66
N ALA A 114 -15.03 -0.07 -30.29
CA ALA A 114 -14.54 -1.05 -29.32
C ALA A 114 -14.46 -0.55 -27.86
N ARG A 115 -14.88 0.69 -27.56
CA ARG A 115 -14.74 1.35 -26.24
C ARG A 115 -15.28 0.52 -25.08
N LYS A 116 -16.51 0.02 -25.23
CA LYS A 116 -17.17 -0.81 -24.20
C LYS A 116 -16.45 -2.16 -24.00
N GLY A 117 -16.04 -2.81 -25.10
CA GLY A 117 -15.31 -4.07 -25.05
C GLY A 117 -13.95 -3.93 -24.38
N LEU A 118 -13.20 -2.87 -24.71
CA LEU A 118 -11.88 -2.60 -24.14
C LEU A 118 -11.96 -2.27 -22.65
N SER A 119 -12.94 -1.46 -22.24
CA SER A 119 -13.18 -1.14 -20.83
C SER A 119 -13.53 -2.40 -20.02
N SER A 120 -14.42 -3.25 -20.54
CA SER A 120 -14.76 -4.51 -19.87
C SER A 120 -13.57 -5.46 -19.79
N TRP A 121 -12.75 -5.53 -20.84
CA TRP A 121 -11.55 -6.39 -20.85
C TRP A 121 -10.48 -5.92 -19.86
N ILE A 122 -10.26 -4.61 -19.75
CA ILE A 122 -9.35 -4.02 -18.75
C ILE A 122 -9.86 -4.36 -17.34
N LEU A 123 -11.15 -4.20 -17.08
CA LEU A 123 -11.74 -4.51 -15.77
C LEU A 123 -11.60 -6.00 -15.43
N SER A 124 -11.82 -6.90 -16.38
CA SER A 124 -11.61 -8.35 -16.20
C SER A 124 -10.17 -8.67 -15.79
N THR A 125 -9.18 -7.96 -16.35
CA THR A 125 -7.77 -8.13 -15.97
C THR A 125 -7.51 -7.72 -14.51
N TYR A 126 -8.19 -6.68 -14.00
CA TYR A 126 -8.07 -6.28 -12.58
C TYR A 126 -8.71 -7.27 -11.60
N MET A 127 -9.71 -8.04 -12.05
CA MET A 127 -10.31 -9.09 -11.23
C MET A 127 -9.49 -10.39 -11.25
N PHE A 128 -8.45 -10.48 -12.08
CA PHE A 128 -7.58 -11.64 -12.13
C PHE A 128 -6.76 -11.74 -10.83
N PRO A 129 -6.76 -12.90 -10.15
CA PRO A 129 -6.05 -13.07 -8.89
C PRO A 129 -4.53 -12.91 -9.11
N PRO A 130 -3.87 -11.95 -8.43
CA PRO A 130 -2.45 -11.66 -8.68
C PRO A 130 -1.53 -12.84 -8.40
N ILE A 131 -1.93 -13.74 -7.48
CA ILE A 131 -1.16 -14.95 -7.14
C ILE A 131 -0.99 -15.89 -8.34
N VAL A 132 -1.96 -15.96 -9.26
CA VAL A 132 -1.87 -16.84 -10.44
C VAL A 132 -0.87 -16.29 -11.47
N ALA A 133 -0.65 -14.97 -11.49
CA ALA A 133 0.32 -14.34 -12.38
C ALA A 133 1.78 -14.54 -11.95
N VAL A 134 2.03 -14.97 -10.71
CA VAL A 134 3.40 -15.09 -10.16
C VAL A 134 4.24 -16.13 -10.92
N ILE A 135 3.68 -17.32 -11.18
CA ILE A 135 4.40 -18.41 -11.87
C ILE A 135 4.85 -17.99 -13.28
N PRO A 136 3.97 -17.49 -14.18
CA PRO A 136 4.39 -17.12 -15.52
C PRO A 136 5.39 -15.96 -15.53
N VAL A 137 5.25 -14.98 -14.63
CA VAL A 137 6.22 -13.89 -14.49
C VAL A 137 7.59 -14.43 -14.08
N PHE A 138 7.65 -15.40 -13.15
CA PHE A 138 8.92 -16.02 -12.74
C PHE A 138 9.59 -16.78 -13.89
N VAL A 139 8.83 -17.56 -14.66
CA VAL A 139 9.35 -18.27 -15.84
C VAL A 139 9.85 -17.29 -16.90
N PHE A 140 9.12 -16.19 -17.13
CA PHE A 140 9.52 -15.15 -18.07
C PHE A 140 10.81 -14.44 -17.65
N ALA A 141 10.92 -14.06 -16.37
CA ALA A 141 12.13 -13.48 -15.80
C ALA A 141 13.33 -14.45 -15.89
N GLY A 142 13.12 -15.74 -15.65
CA GLY A 142 14.15 -16.77 -15.81
C GLY A 142 14.64 -16.92 -17.25
N LYS A 143 13.73 -16.90 -18.23
CA LYS A 143 14.08 -16.91 -19.66
C LYS A 143 14.86 -15.67 -20.08
N LEU A 144 14.42 -14.48 -19.64
CA LEU A 144 15.15 -13.23 -19.88
C LEU A 144 16.55 -13.27 -19.25
N GLY A 145 16.67 -13.74 -18.01
CA GLY A 145 17.95 -13.89 -17.33
C GLY A 145 18.89 -14.88 -18.02
N SER A 146 18.35 -15.98 -18.57
CA SER A 146 19.13 -16.94 -19.36
C SER A 146 19.68 -16.32 -20.65
N TRP A 147 18.91 -15.43 -21.28
CA TRP A 147 19.33 -14.71 -22.49
C TRP A 147 20.39 -13.65 -22.20
N THR A 148 20.27 -12.94 -21.07
CA THR A 148 21.28 -11.95 -20.63
C THR A 148 22.59 -12.61 -20.21
N ARG A 149 22.56 -13.83 -19.66
CA ARG A 149 23.76 -14.59 -19.22
C ARG A 149 24.53 -15.25 -20.38
N THR A 150 23.95 -15.37 -21.57
CA THR A 150 24.58 -15.98 -22.76
C THR A 150 25.33 -15.01 -23.68
N ARG A 151 25.64 -13.78 -23.23
CA ARG A 151 26.58 -12.90 -23.95
C ARG A 151 27.98 -13.02 -23.31
N PRO A 152 29.04 -13.25 -24.11
CA PRO A 152 30.41 -13.40 -23.62
C PRO A 152 30.91 -12.14 -22.90
#